data_AF-A0A2A3XLP1-F1
#
_entry.id   AF-A0A2A3XLP1-F1
#
_cell.length_a   1.000
_cell.length_b   1.000
_cell.length_c   1.000
_cell.angle_alpha   90.00
_cell.angle_beta   90.00
_cell.angle_gamma   90.00
#
_symmetry.space_group_name_H-M   'P 1'
#
loop_
_entity.id
_entity.type
_entity.pdbx_description
1 polymer ?
#
loop_
_entity_poly.entity_id
_entity_poly.type
_entity_poly.pdbx_seq_one_letter_code
_entity_poly.pdbx_strand_id
1 'polypeptide(L)'
;MSDQSTRAGRNLLAGHTRISTQALTSSARIIASEVFDVQPGSIKVSLNDEFGALALRLSLPLPIAPLAYDRPEKPDASESVMDRARDARSILRDRFVELTGSHVSRVDVRVTGVVLRRRRTS
;
A
#
# COMPACT_ATOMS: atom_id res chain seq x y z
N MET A 1 -19.20 39.02 -38.85
CA MET A 1 -18.61 39.42 -37.55
C MET A 1 -19.09 38.39 -36.55
N SER A 2 -18.59 37.15 -36.57
CA SER A 2 -17.26 36.72 -36.08
C SER A 2 -17.17 37.05 -34.59
N ASP A 3 -17.24 36.12 -33.65
CA ASP A 3 -16.27 35.04 -33.47
C ASP A 3 -16.86 33.89 -32.61
N GLN A 4 -17.00 32.70 -33.19
CA GLN A 4 -17.18 31.43 -32.47
C GLN A 4 -15.93 30.57 -32.70
N SER A 5 -14.77 31.02 -32.19
CA SER A 5 -13.54 30.23 -32.21
C SER A 5 -13.29 29.54 -30.87
N THR A 6 -13.48 28.22 -30.90
CA THR A 6 -12.59 27.22 -30.28
C THR A 6 -12.61 27.08 -28.76
N ARG A 7 -13.57 26.29 -28.25
CA ARG A 7 -13.39 25.45 -27.04
C ARG A 7 -13.21 23.97 -27.41
N ALA A 8 -12.37 23.70 -28.40
CA ALA A 8 -11.94 22.34 -28.73
C ALA A 8 -10.62 22.05 -27.99
N GLY A 9 -10.65 21.15 -27.01
CA GLY A 9 -9.46 20.44 -26.55
C GLY A 9 -9.19 20.41 -25.04
N ARG A 10 -10.01 19.73 -24.22
CA ARG A 10 -9.60 19.26 -22.87
C ARG A 10 -10.37 18.01 -22.37
N ASN A 11 -10.84 17.11 -23.25
CA ASN A 11 -11.73 16.02 -22.81
C ASN A 11 -11.30 14.60 -23.20
N LEU A 12 -10.02 14.35 -23.47
CA LEU A 12 -9.58 13.03 -23.96
C LEU A 12 -8.96 12.09 -22.89
N LEU A 13 -8.62 12.52 -21.66
CA LEU A 13 -7.81 11.67 -20.75
C LEU A 13 -8.10 11.75 -19.24
N ALA A 14 -9.09 12.52 -18.78
CA ALA A 14 -9.38 12.65 -17.35
C ALA A 14 -9.93 11.35 -16.72
N GLY A 15 -10.70 10.57 -17.48
CA GLY A 15 -11.23 9.29 -17.06
C GLY A 15 -10.15 8.22 -16.95
N HIS A 16 -9.32 8.05 -17.99
CA HIS A 16 -8.25 7.04 -18.01
C HIS A 16 -7.20 7.30 -16.93
N THR A 17 -6.77 8.54 -16.73
CA THR A 17 -5.82 8.87 -15.64
C THR A 17 -6.40 8.52 -14.27
N ARG A 18 -7.68 8.85 -14.03
CA ARG A 18 -8.35 8.51 -12.77
C ARG A 18 -8.54 7.00 -12.59
N ILE A 19 -8.92 6.29 -13.64
CA ILE A 19 -9.09 4.82 -13.65
C ILE A 19 -7.74 4.14 -13.42
N SER A 20 -6.67 4.58 -14.09
CA SER A 20 -5.31 4.07 -13.88
C SER A 20 -4.84 4.31 -12.44
N THR A 21 -5.03 5.52 -11.90
CA THR A 21 -4.68 5.80 -10.50
C THR A 21 -5.51 4.96 -9.53
N GLN A 22 -6.79 4.72 -9.81
CA GLN A 22 -7.65 3.86 -8.99
C GLN A 22 -7.21 2.40 -9.06
N ALA A 23 -6.86 1.91 -10.25
CA ALA A 23 -6.34 0.55 -10.45
C ALA A 23 -5.01 0.36 -9.71
N LEU A 24 -4.07 1.29 -9.85
CA LEU A 24 -2.79 1.28 -9.13
C LEU A 24 -3.00 1.34 -7.61
N THR A 25 -3.93 2.18 -7.14
CA THR A 25 -4.28 2.26 -5.71
C THR A 25 -4.87 0.95 -5.22
N SER A 26 -5.71 0.29 -6.02
CA SER A 26 -6.28 -1.01 -5.72
C SER A 26 -5.21 -2.10 -5.66
N SER A 27 -4.32 -2.17 -6.65
CA SER A 27 -3.19 -3.10 -6.67
C SER A 27 -2.29 -2.92 -5.46
N ALA A 28 -1.90 -1.68 -5.15
CA ALA A 28 -1.11 -1.38 -3.95
C ALA A 28 -1.81 -1.84 -2.66
N ARG A 29 -3.14 -1.67 -2.56
CA ARG A 29 -3.90 -2.12 -1.39
C ARG A 29 -3.91 -3.64 -1.26
N ILE A 30 -4.11 -4.38 -2.36
CA ILE A 30 -4.13 -5.85 -2.33
C ILE A 30 -2.75 -6.39 -1.97
N ILE A 31 -1.69 -5.92 -2.63
CA ILE A 31 -0.31 -6.30 -2.31
C ILE A 31 0.00 -6.00 -0.84
N ALA A 32 -0.39 -4.82 -0.35
CA ALA A 32 -0.21 -4.47 1.07
C ALA A 32 -0.95 -5.41 2.01
N SER A 33 -2.17 -5.81 1.67
CA SER A 33 -2.95 -6.72 2.51
C SER A 33 -2.29 -8.09 2.67
N GLU A 34 -1.68 -8.59 1.61
CA GLU A 34 -0.96 -9.86 1.60
C GLU A 34 0.37 -9.76 2.36
N VAL A 35 1.14 -8.72 2.07
CA VAL A 35 2.50 -8.56 2.60
C VAL A 35 2.49 -8.17 4.08
N PHE A 36 1.52 -7.37 4.52
CA PHE A 36 1.37 -6.97 5.93
C PHE A 36 0.39 -7.86 6.71
N ASP A 37 -0.25 -8.87 6.09
CA ASP A 37 -1.26 -9.76 6.70
C ASP A 37 -2.38 -8.99 7.44
N VAL A 38 -2.92 -7.96 6.79
CA VAL A 38 -4.00 -7.11 7.31
C VAL A 38 -5.15 -7.03 6.32
N GLN A 39 -6.38 -6.83 6.83
CA GLN A 39 -7.54 -6.76 5.96
C GLN A 39 -7.48 -5.53 5.04
N PRO A 40 -7.81 -5.65 3.73
CA PRO A 40 -7.78 -4.52 2.79
C PRO A 40 -8.56 -3.29 3.25
N GLY A 41 -9.68 -3.49 3.96
CA GLY A 41 -10.52 -2.40 4.50
C GLY A 41 -9.84 -1.59 5.60
N SER A 42 -8.81 -2.12 6.25
CA SER A 42 -8.01 -1.43 7.27
C SER A 42 -6.82 -0.67 6.67
N ILE A 43 -6.64 -0.71 5.35
CA ILE A 43 -5.50 -0.10 4.65
C ILE A 43 -5.96 1.12 3.85
N LYS A 44 -5.48 2.29 4.26
CA LYS A 44 -5.57 3.50 3.44
C LYS A 44 -4.33 3.60 2.57
N VAL A 45 -4.53 3.75 1.27
CA VAL A 45 -3.46 3.95 0.28
C VAL A 45 -3.69 5.29 -0.41
N SER A 46 -2.61 6.04 -0.61
CA SER A 46 -2.58 7.20 -1.51
C SER A 46 -1.33 7.15 -2.36
N LEU A 47 -1.48 7.56 -3.62
CA LEU A 47 -0.39 7.69 -4.59
C LEU A 47 -0.19 9.16 -4.89
N ASN A 48 1.07 9.58 -4.99
CA ASN A 48 1.42 10.91 -5.46
C ASN A 48 2.48 10.76 -6.56
N ASP A 49 2.30 11.46 -7.67
CA ASP A 49 3.36 11.56 -8.69
C ASP A 49 4.42 12.55 -8.21
N GLU A 50 5.67 12.10 -8.22
CA GLU A 50 6.87 12.86 -7.92
C GLU A 50 7.79 12.80 -9.14
N PHE A 51 7.54 13.67 -10.11
CA PHE A 51 8.34 13.81 -11.33
C PHE A 51 8.41 12.51 -12.15
N GLY A 52 7.27 11.81 -12.30
CA GLY A 52 7.19 10.56 -13.06
C GLY A 52 7.55 9.30 -12.28
N ALA A 53 7.87 9.42 -10.99
CA ALA A 53 7.94 8.31 -10.06
C ALA A 53 6.80 8.41 -9.02
N LEU A 54 6.29 7.27 -8.56
CA LEU A 54 5.19 7.23 -7.60
C LEU A 54 5.72 7.20 -6.16
N ALA A 55 5.23 8.13 -5.35
CA ALA A 55 5.32 8.07 -3.90
C ALA A 55 4.07 7.37 -3.34
N LEU A 56 4.28 6.18 -2.77
CA LEU A 56 3.23 5.41 -2.12
C LEU A 56 3.16 5.82 -0.66
N ARG A 57 1.96 6.10 -0.15
CA ARG A 57 1.72 6.28 1.29
C ARG A 57 0.64 5.34 1.77
N LEU A 58 0.99 4.53 2.76
CA LEU A 58 0.13 3.56 3.40
C LEU A 58 -0.16 3.97 4.84
N SER A 59 -1.40 3.78 5.29
CA SER A 59 -1.76 3.83 6.70
C SER A 59 -2.52 2.56 7.05
N LEU A 60 -1.95 1.78 7.97
CA LEU A 60 -2.45 0.46 8.34
C LEU A 60 -2.05 0.12 9.79
N PRO A 61 -2.83 -0.72 10.50
CA PRO A 61 -2.37 -1.32 11.75
C PRO A 61 -1.35 -2.43 11.47
N LEU A 62 -0.47 -2.76 12.42
CA LEU A 62 0.43 -3.91 12.27
C LEU A 62 -0.10 -5.14 13.03
N PRO A 63 -0.08 -6.34 12.43
CA PRO A 63 -0.45 -7.54 13.15
C PRO A 63 0.66 -7.95 14.11
N ILE A 64 0.28 -8.20 15.36
CA ILE A 64 1.18 -8.72 16.38
C ILE A 64 0.72 -10.11 16.82
N ALA A 65 1.68 -10.94 17.22
CA ALA A 65 1.37 -12.16 17.93
C ALA A 65 0.80 -11.81 19.32
N PRO A 66 -0.12 -12.62 19.87
CA PRO A 66 -0.55 -12.45 21.25
C PRO A 66 0.66 -12.41 22.19
N LEU A 67 0.66 -11.45 23.10
CA LEU A 67 1.61 -11.42 24.22
C LEU A 67 1.32 -12.68 25.04
N ALA A 68 2.22 -13.66 25.03
CA ALA A 68 1.99 -14.93 25.69
C ALA A 68 1.69 -14.70 27.18
N TYR A 69 0.54 -15.16 27.67
CA TYR A 69 0.32 -15.27 29.12
C TYR A 69 0.87 -16.61 29.66
N ASP A 70 0.90 -17.68 28.86
CA ASP A 70 1.21 -19.04 29.37
C ASP A 70 1.97 -19.97 28.39
N ARG A 71 2.87 -19.46 27.53
CA ARG A 71 3.68 -20.34 26.64
C ARG A 71 5.19 -20.21 26.90
N PRO A 72 5.92 -21.33 27.15
CA PRO A 72 7.37 -21.34 27.34
C PRO A 72 8.16 -21.16 26.04
N GLU A 73 7.53 -21.35 24.88
CA GLU A 73 8.08 -21.00 23.58
C GLU A 73 8.05 -19.47 23.45
N LYS A 74 9.20 -18.84 23.72
CA LYS A 74 9.43 -17.44 23.42
C LYS A 74 8.95 -17.17 21.98
N PRO A 75 8.11 -16.15 21.74
CA PRO A 75 7.99 -15.60 20.39
C PRO A 75 9.42 -15.35 19.91
N ASP A 76 9.78 -15.74 18.68
CA ASP A 76 11.10 -15.48 18.11
C ASP A 76 11.49 -14.02 18.40
N ALA A 77 12.29 -13.84 19.45
CA ALA A 77 12.50 -12.53 20.07
C ALA A 77 13.56 -11.73 19.31
N SER A 78 14.04 -12.27 18.19
CA SER A 78 15.11 -11.71 17.38
C SER A 78 14.62 -10.64 16.41
N GLU A 79 13.36 -10.68 15.96
CA GLU A 79 12.85 -9.75 14.95
C GLU A 79 11.75 -8.86 15.53
N SER A 80 12.04 -7.56 15.60
CA SER A 80 11.05 -6.61 16.09
C SER A 80 9.89 -6.47 15.08
N VAL A 81 8.71 -6.11 15.58
CA VAL A 81 7.56 -5.78 14.72
C VAL A 81 7.91 -4.69 13.69
N MET A 82 8.85 -3.80 14.03
CA MET A 82 9.33 -2.75 13.15
C MET A 82 10.26 -3.28 12.05
N ASP A 83 11.10 -4.27 12.33
CA ASP A 83 11.97 -4.89 11.33
C ASP A 83 11.13 -5.64 10.30
N ARG A 84 10.17 -6.44 10.77
CA ARG A 84 9.20 -7.09 9.88
C ARG A 84 8.43 -6.10 9.01
N ALA A 85 8.06 -4.94 9.56
CA ALA A 85 7.38 -3.89 8.78
C ALA A 85 8.30 -3.24 7.73
N ARG A 86 9.61 -3.12 8.00
CA ARG A 86 10.60 -2.64 7.02
C ARG A 86 10.79 -3.63 5.88
N ASP A 87 10.87 -4.91 6.20
CA ASP A 87 11.00 -5.98 5.19
C ASP A 87 9.73 -6.08 4.34
N ALA A 88 8.56 -6.05 4.98
CA ALA A 88 7.26 -5.97 4.31
C ALA A 88 7.16 -4.75 3.38
N ARG A 89 7.67 -3.58 3.79
CA ARG A 89 7.73 -2.39 2.93
C ARG A 89 8.59 -2.63 1.69
N SER A 90 9.74 -3.28 1.82
CA SER A 90 10.60 -3.61 0.68
C SER A 90 9.90 -4.57 -0.28
N ILE A 91 9.33 -5.66 0.25
CA ILE A 91 8.60 -6.65 -0.55
C ILE A 91 7.42 -6.01 -1.29
N LEU A 92 6.66 -5.13 -0.62
CA LEU A 92 5.56 -4.39 -1.25
C LEU A 92 6.05 -3.55 -2.41
N ARG A 93 7.15 -2.81 -2.23
CA ARG A 93 7.74 -1.98 -3.29
C ARG A 93 8.07 -2.84 -4.51
N ASP A 94 8.78 -3.94 -4.28
CA ASP A 94 9.29 -4.77 -5.38
C ASP A 94 8.14 -5.45 -6.13
N ARG A 95 7.15 -6.02 -5.41
CA ARG A 95 5.93 -6.58 -6.01
C ARG A 95 5.10 -5.54 -6.76
N PHE A 96 5.00 -4.32 -6.23
CA PHE A 96 4.25 -3.26 -6.90
C PHE A 96 4.90 -2.84 -8.21
N VAL A 97 6.24 -2.69 -8.23
CA VAL A 97 7.00 -2.40 -9.45
C VAL A 97 6.84 -3.54 -10.45
N GLU A 98 7.00 -4.78 -10.02
CA GLU A 98 6.86 -5.97 -10.87
C GLU A 98 5.46 -6.06 -11.51
N LEU A 99 4.41 -5.87 -10.72
CA LEU A 99 3.03 -6.03 -11.19
C LEU A 99 2.52 -4.86 -12.05
N THR A 100 3.03 -3.65 -11.83
CA THR A 100 2.50 -2.44 -12.48
C THR A 100 3.43 -1.82 -13.51
N GLY A 101 4.72 -2.19 -13.51
CA GLY A 101 5.76 -1.53 -14.29
C GLY A 101 6.04 -0.09 -13.87
N SER A 102 5.43 0.41 -12.78
CA SER A 102 5.59 1.80 -12.34
C SER A 102 6.89 1.99 -11.57
N HIS A 103 7.56 3.13 -11.78
CA HIS A 103 8.69 3.52 -10.94
C HIS A 103 8.20 4.05 -9.59
N VAL A 104 8.83 3.62 -8.49
CA VAL A 104 8.49 4.04 -7.13
C VAL A 104 9.65 4.82 -6.52
N SER A 105 9.41 6.09 -6.18
CA SER A 105 10.39 6.96 -5.51
C SER A 105 10.53 6.59 -4.03
N ARG A 106 9.40 6.36 -3.36
CA ARG A 106 9.34 6.04 -1.93
C ARG A 106 8.06 5.28 -1.57
N VAL A 107 8.09 4.61 -0.41
CA VAL A 107 6.95 3.94 0.19
C VAL A 107 6.86 4.31 1.67
N ASP A 108 6.03 5.27 2.04
CA ASP A 108 5.89 5.63 3.46
C ASP A 108 4.78 4.79 4.10
N VAL A 109 5.12 4.10 5.20
CA VAL A 109 4.18 3.29 5.97
C VAL A 109 3.94 3.97 7.31
N ARG A 110 2.70 4.42 7.54
CA ARG A 110 2.23 4.96 8.81
C ARG A 110 1.49 3.86 9.57
N VAL A 111 2.05 3.48 10.72
CA VAL A 111 1.39 2.54 11.64
C VAL A 111 0.28 3.29 12.39
N THR A 112 -0.96 2.82 12.27
CA THR A 112 -2.12 3.44 12.93
C THR A 112 -2.50 2.76 14.25
N GLY A 113 -1.91 1.60 14.54
CA GLY A 113 -2.20 0.80 15.72
C GLY A 113 -1.71 -0.63 15.53
N VAL A 114 -2.20 -1.54 16.36
CA VAL A 114 -1.90 -2.98 16.27
C VAL A 114 -3.19 -3.80 16.21
N VAL A 115 -3.13 -4.95 15.54
CA VAL A 115 -4.21 -5.94 15.51
C VAL A 115 -3.67 -7.30 15.93
N LEU A 116 -4.48 -8.09 16.63
CA LEU A 116 -4.08 -9.44 17.00
C LEU A 116 -4.19 -10.38 15.81
N ARG A 117 -3.09 -11.04 15.47
CA ARG A 117 -3.07 -12.06 14.42
C ARG A 117 -3.77 -13.31 14.94
N ARG A 118 -4.98 -13.58 14.46
CA ARG A 118 -5.65 -14.86 14.74
C ARG A 118 -4.97 -15.95 13.92
N ARG A 119 -4.43 -16.98 14.57
CA ARG A 119 -3.89 -18.13 13.87
C ARG A 119 -5.01 -18.75 13.04
N ARG A 120 -4.87 -18.77 11.70
CA ARG A 120 -5.71 -19.62 10.85
C ARG A 120 -5.33 -21.05 11.18
N THR A 121 -6.13 -21.72 12.00
CA THR A 121 -6.07 -23.16 12.17
C THR A 121 -6.55 -23.78 10.87
N SER A 122 -5.59 -24.28 10.08
CA SER A 122 -5.85 -25.22 8.99
C SER A 122 -5.99 -26.63 9.56
#